data_AF-A0AAV2ET77-F1
#
_entry.id   AF-A0AAV2ET77-F1
#
_cell.length_a   1.000
_cell.length_b   1.000
_cell.length_c   1.000
_cell.angle_alpha   90.00
_cell.angle_beta   90.00
_cell.angle_gamma   90.00
#
_symmetry.space_group_name_H-M   'P 1'
#
loop_
_entity.id
_entity.type
_entity.pdbx_description
1 polymer ?
#
loop_
_entity_poly.entity_id
_entity_poly.type
_entity_poly.pdbx_seq_one_letter_code
_entity_poly.pdbx_strand_id
1 'polypeptide(L)'
;MEGEQLTEQETALYDRQIRVWGADAQRRLSKSHIFVYGMKGTVAEFCKNIVLAGVGSVTLMDDRVVTNEALASNFLIPPDEKVYSGKTLAELCCDSLKEFNPMVHVSVEKAELVTLGQQFFEKFDVVVISSCPPATKILINEKCRKLSKRVAFYTVECRDSCGEIFVDLQNYKYMTKGKTDGPASECELRYSSFQEATSAPWGRLQRRTSKLYFAMRVIESFEEANGRNPGAFSVEDVPAVLQLKRQLCEAQSVSESFVPDTLLERLVIGSIEFPPVCAIIGGILGQEVIKAISGKGDPVKNFFYFDVVDGKGVIEDISSRAPEADSASSKSANIITQVVLE
;
A
#
# COMPACT_ATOMS: atom_id res chain seq x y z
N MET A 1 -29.97 -13.41 -4.01
CA MET A 1 -30.54 -12.12 -4.45
C MET A 1 -29.78 -11.71 -5.68
N GLU A 2 -30.45 -11.61 -6.83
CA GLU A 2 -29.85 -11.11 -8.06
C GLU A 2 -29.37 -9.68 -7.79
N GLY A 3 -28.05 -9.48 -7.75
CA GLY A 3 -27.48 -8.15 -7.55
C GLY A 3 -27.83 -7.26 -8.74
N GLU A 4 -28.14 -5.98 -8.48
CA GLU A 4 -28.33 -4.96 -9.53
C GLU A 4 -27.31 -5.12 -10.65
N GLN A 5 -27.82 -5.17 -11.88
CA GLN A 5 -27.02 -5.25 -13.08
C GLN A 5 -26.31 -3.92 -13.31
N LEU A 6 -25.12 -3.97 -13.92
CA LEU A 6 -24.45 -2.76 -14.38
C LEU A 6 -25.32 -2.08 -15.41
N THR A 7 -25.37 -0.75 -15.38
CA THR A 7 -26.05 0.04 -16.40
C THR A 7 -25.39 -0.18 -17.77
N GLU A 8 -26.11 0.14 -18.86
CA GLU A 8 -25.54 0.08 -20.21
C GLU A 8 -24.32 1.01 -20.35
N GLN A 9 -24.38 2.19 -19.74
CA GLN A 9 -23.28 3.14 -19.71
C GLN A 9 -22.05 2.57 -18.99
N GLU A 10 -22.21 1.96 -17.82
CA GLU A 10 -21.11 1.29 -17.11
C GLU A 10 -20.56 0.11 -17.90
N THR A 11 -21.43 -0.67 -18.54
CA THR A 11 -21.02 -1.82 -19.35
C THR A 11 -20.18 -1.38 -20.55
N ALA A 12 -20.58 -0.29 -21.21
CA ALA A 12 -19.81 0.28 -22.32
C ALA A 12 -18.48 0.88 -21.86
N LEU A 13 -18.47 1.63 -20.75
CA LEU A 13 -17.27 2.26 -20.21
C LEU A 13 -16.23 1.23 -19.75
N TYR A 14 -16.67 0.16 -19.09
CA TYR A 14 -15.80 -0.85 -18.49
C TYR A 14 -15.65 -2.12 -19.34
N ASP A 15 -16.07 -2.14 -20.61
CA ASP A 15 -16.07 -3.35 -21.47
C ASP A 15 -14.72 -4.09 -21.44
N ARG A 16 -13.60 -3.37 -21.61
CA ARG A 16 -12.26 -3.97 -21.58
C ARG A 16 -11.90 -4.55 -20.22
N GLN A 17 -12.28 -3.88 -19.14
CA GLN A 17 -12.03 -4.32 -17.77
C GLN A 17 -12.88 -5.55 -17.41
N ILE A 18 -14.16 -5.54 -17.82
CA ILE A 18 -15.10 -6.66 -17.68
C ILE A 18 -14.57 -7.90 -18.40
N ARG A 19 -13.89 -7.78 -19.55
CA ARG A 19 -13.26 -8.93 -20.21
C ARG A 19 -12.10 -9.54 -19.41
N VAL A 20 -11.43 -8.75 -18.58
CA VAL A 20 -10.29 -9.22 -17.76
C VAL A 20 -10.78 -9.94 -16.50
N TRP A 21 -11.66 -9.30 -15.73
CA TRP A 21 -12.08 -9.81 -14.41
C TRP A 21 -13.56 -10.19 -14.32
N GLY A 22 -14.37 -10.01 -15.35
CA GLY A 22 -15.77 -10.41 -15.42
C GLY A 22 -16.74 -9.39 -14.78
N ALA A 23 -17.99 -9.44 -15.22
CA ALA A 23 -19.04 -8.51 -14.78
C ALA A 23 -19.30 -8.57 -13.26
N ASP A 24 -19.21 -9.75 -12.65
CA ASP A 24 -19.37 -9.91 -11.20
C ASP A 24 -18.30 -9.15 -10.39
N ALA A 25 -17.05 -9.18 -10.86
CA ALA A 25 -15.98 -8.44 -10.22
C ALA A 25 -16.19 -6.93 -10.38
N GLN A 26 -16.61 -6.49 -11.57
CA GLN A 26 -16.93 -5.08 -11.82
C GLN A 26 -18.09 -4.59 -10.94
N ARG A 27 -19.14 -5.41 -10.74
CA ARG A 27 -20.23 -5.10 -9.80
C ARG A 27 -19.77 -4.97 -8.35
N ARG A 28 -18.80 -5.77 -7.92
CA ARG A 28 -18.22 -5.63 -6.58
C ARG A 28 -17.40 -4.36 -6.46
N LEU A 29 -16.60 -4.03 -7.49
CA LEU A 29 -15.85 -2.77 -7.54
C LEU A 29 -16.80 -1.57 -7.42
N SER A 30 -17.84 -1.48 -8.25
CA SER A 30 -18.77 -0.34 -8.25
C SER A 30 -19.56 -0.15 -6.95
N LYS A 31 -19.58 -1.15 -6.06
CA LYS A 31 -20.21 -1.07 -4.73
C LYS A 31 -19.19 -0.93 -3.59
N SER A 32 -17.90 -0.89 -3.90
CA SER A 32 -16.85 -0.82 -2.89
C SER A 32 -16.47 0.62 -2.54
N HIS A 33 -16.24 0.86 -1.25
CA HIS A 33 -15.87 2.16 -0.71
C HIS A 33 -14.44 2.13 -0.17
N ILE A 34 -13.61 3.07 -0.62
CA ILE A 34 -12.18 3.13 -0.30
C ILE A 34 -11.87 4.39 0.49
N PHE A 35 -11.22 4.24 1.64
CA PHE A 35 -10.64 5.35 2.40
C PHE A 35 -9.14 5.44 2.15
N VAL A 36 -8.64 6.65 1.93
CA VAL A 36 -7.23 6.91 1.62
C VAL A 36 -6.72 8.07 2.47
N TYR A 37 -5.62 7.84 3.17
CA TYR A 37 -4.91 8.87 3.94
C TYR A 37 -3.51 9.10 3.37
N GLY A 38 -3.16 10.37 3.16
CA GLY A 38 -1.84 10.80 2.68
C GLY A 38 -1.71 10.84 1.16
N MET A 39 -1.96 11.99 0.54
CA MET A 39 -1.95 12.25 -0.90
C MET A 39 -0.58 12.67 -1.46
N LYS A 40 0.40 11.76 -1.39
CA LYS A 40 1.67 11.89 -2.15
C LYS A 40 1.54 11.35 -3.59
N GLY A 41 2.60 11.43 -4.39
CA GLY A 41 2.61 11.01 -5.79
C GLY A 41 2.22 9.55 -6.02
N THR A 42 2.73 8.65 -5.18
CA THR A 42 2.42 7.21 -5.21
C THR A 42 0.95 6.94 -4.94
N VAL A 43 0.38 7.67 -3.98
CA VAL A 43 -1.03 7.56 -3.63
C VAL A 43 -1.91 8.21 -4.70
N ALA A 44 -1.46 9.27 -5.37
CA ALA A 44 -2.14 9.84 -6.53
C ALA A 44 -2.24 8.85 -7.69
N GLU A 45 -1.17 8.12 -8.00
CA GLU A 45 -1.16 7.04 -8.98
C GLU A 45 -2.11 5.91 -8.61
N PHE A 46 -2.08 5.48 -7.34
CA PHE A 46 -3.07 4.55 -6.81
C PHE A 46 -4.49 5.07 -7.05
N CYS A 47 -4.83 6.26 -6.52
CA CYS A 47 -6.14 6.93 -6.63
C CYS A 47 -6.67 7.00 -8.07
N LYS A 48 -5.83 7.38 -9.02
CA LYS A 48 -6.17 7.37 -10.44
C LYS A 48 -6.54 5.97 -10.92
N ASN A 49 -5.76 4.95 -10.56
CA ASN A 49 -6.03 3.57 -10.98
C ASN A 49 -7.36 3.02 -10.45
N ILE A 50 -7.68 3.17 -9.16
CA ILE A 50 -8.97 2.65 -8.65
C ILE A 50 -10.17 3.50 -9.05
N VAL A 51 -10.02 4.82 -9.24
CA VAL A 51 -11.10 5.64 -9.83
C VAL A 51 -11.39 5.22 -11.28
N LEU A 52 -10.35 4.98 -12.09
CA LEU A 52 -10.52 4.45 -13.46
C LEU A 52 -11.04 3.01 -13.50
N ALA A 53 -10.77 2.21 -12.45
CA ALA A 53 -11.34 0.87 -12.30
C ALA A 53 -12.85 0.89 -11.94
N GLY A 54 -13.40 2.06 -11.60
CA GLY A 54 -14.83 2.23 -11.35
C GLY A 54 -15.27 1.72 -9.98
N VAL A 55 -14.52 2.05 -8.93
CA VAL A 55 -14.97 1.79 -7.56
C VAL A 55 -16.17 2.66 -7.16
N GLY A 56 -16.97 2.25 -6.19
CA GLY A 56 -18.16 3.00 -5.79
C GLY A 56 -17.83 4.38 -5.21
N SER A 57 -16.83 4.46 -4.32
CA SER A 57 -16.35 5.76 -3.84
C SER A 57 -14.91 5.74 -3.36
N VAL A 58 -14.27 6.91 -3.41
CA VAL A 58 -12.98 7.20 -2.77
C VAL A 58 -13.14 8.38 -1.81
N THR A 59 -12.80 8.18 -0.55
CA THR A 59 -12.77 9.26 0.47
C THR A 59 -11.32 9.56 0.82
N LEU A 60 -10.91 10.81 0.59
CA LEU A 60 -9.54 11.28 0.79
C LEU A 60 -9.42 12.05 2.11
N MET A 61 -8.28 11.88 2.77
CA MET A 61 -7.90 12.67 3.93
C MET A 61 -6.41 13.02 3.86
N ASP A 62 -6.13 14.32 3.73
CA ASP A 62 -4.80 14.90 3.79
C ASP A 62 -4.96 16.42 3.90
N ASP A 63 -4.77 16.94 5.12
CA ASP A 63 -4.93 18.35 5.47
C ASP A 63 -3.66 19.17 5.20
N ARG A 64 -2.59 18.53 4.72
CA ARG A 64 -1.35 19.23 4.38
C ARG A 64 -1.57 20.17 3.20
N VAL A 65 -0.75 21.20 3.16
CA VAL A 65 -0.70 22.16 2.05
C VAL A 65 0.23 21.68 0.94
N VAL A 66 0.10 22.27 -0.24
CA VAL A 66 0.99 21.98 -1.36
C VAL A 66 2.43 22.36 -1.03
N THR A 67 3.36 21.45 -1.33
CA THR A 67 4.80 21.66 -1.28
C THR A 67 5.40 21.48 -2.68
N ASN A 68 6.63 21.93 -2.89
CA ASN A 68 7.35 21.69 -4.15
C ASN A 68 7.54 20.20 -4.44
N GLU A 69 7.77 19.39 -3.40
CA GLU A 69 7.86 17.92 -3.51
C GLU A 69 6.54 17.32 -4.00
N ALA A 70 5.41 17.81 -3.46
CA ALA A 70 4.09 17.38 -3.89
C ALA A 70 3.84 17.75 -5.36
N LEU A 71 4.16 18.99 -5.77
CA LEU A 71 4.04 19.41 -7.19
C LEU A 71 4.90 18.57 -8.15
N ALA A 72 6.08 18.12 -7.70
CA ALA A 72 7.00 17.34 -8.54
C ALA A 72 6.54 15.89 -8.77
N SER A 73 5.79 15.31 -7.83
CA SER A 73 5.45 13.88 -7.82
C SER A 73 3.95 13.58 -7.95
N ASN A 74 3.08 14.54 -7.63
CA ASN A 74 1.63 14.36 -7.63
C ASN A 74 0.99 15.15 -8.78
N PHE A 75 0.70 14.43 -9.88
CA PHE A 75 0.08 14.99 -11.08
C PHE A 75 -1.39 15.42 -10.90
N LEU A 76 -2.04 15.09 -9.78
CA LEU A 76 -3.40 15.53 -9.48
C LEU A 76 -3.44 16.96 -8.92
N ILE A 77 -2.29 17.57 -8.66
CA ILE A 77 -2.20 18.95 -8.19
C ILE A 77 -2.01 19.84 -9.42
N PRO A 78 -2.97 20.74 -9.74
CA PRO A 78 -2.77 21.72 -10.81
C PRO A 78 -1.57 22.63 -10.49
N PRO A 79 -0.60 22.81 -11.39
CA PRO A 79 0.60 23.61 -11.14
C PRO A 79 0.34 25.12 -11.31
N ASP A 80 -0.75 25.62 -10.69
CA ASP A 80 -1.12 27.04 -10.66
C ASP A 80 -1.39 27.46 -9.21
N GLU A 81 -0.54 28.35 -8.68
CA GLU A 81 -0.62 28.87 -7.32
C GLU A 81 -1.97 29.50 -7.00
N LYS A 82 -2.61 30.13 -7.98
CA LYS A 82 -3.94 30.71 -7.79
C LYS A 82 -5.02 29.64 -7.55
N VAL A 83 -4.77 28.42 -8.03
CA VAL A 83 -5.69 27.29 -7.88
C VAL A 83 -5.44 26.56 -6.57
N TYR A 84 -4.18 26.32 -6.20
CA TYR A 84 -3.85 25.54 -5.02
C TYR A 84 -3.73 26.33 -3.71
N SER A 85 -3.54 27.65 -3.78
CA SER A 85 -3.41 28.47 -2.57
C SER A 85 -4.67 28.38 -1.70
N GLY A 86 -4.48 28.08 -0.41
CA GLY A 86 -5.56 27.94 0.57
C GLY A 86 -6.34 26.63 0.52
N LYS A 87 -5.99 25.69 -0.36
CA LYS A 87 -6.57 24.34 -0.42
C LYS A 87 -5.62 23.29 0.16
N THR A 88 -6.21 22.23 0.69
CA THR A 88 -5.48 21.03 1.14
C THR A 88 -5.15 20.11 -0.03
N LEU A 89 -4.18 19.21 0.14
CA LEU A 89 -3.85 18.18 -0.85
C LEU A 89 -5.07 17.32 -1.19
N ALA A 90 -5.86 16.91 -0.19
CA ALA A 90 -7.05 16.11 -0.44
C ALA A 90 -8.12 16.84 -1.26
N GLU A 91 -8.33 18.14 -1.03
CA GLU A 91 -9.29 18.94 -1.80
C GLU A 91 -8.88 19.05 -3.27
N LEU A 92 -7.61 19.33 -3.54
CA LEU A 92 -7.08 19.44 -4.90
C LEU A 92 -7.18 18.12 -5.65
N CYS A 93 -6.70 17.03 -5.03
CA CYS A 93 -6.77 15.71 -5.64
C CYS A 93 -8.22 15.23 -5.82
N CYS A 94 -9.13 15.56 -4.91
CA CYS A 94 -10.56 15.25 -5.03
C CYS A 94 -11.17 15.92 -6.26
N ASP A 95 -10.89 17.22 -6.47
CA ASP A 95 -11.38 17.96 -7.62
C ASP A 95 -10.90 17.31 -8.93
N SER A 96 -9.61 17.01 -9.05
CA SER A 96 -9.05 16.36 -10.25
C SER A 96 -9.55 14.93 -10.46
N LEU A 97 -9.67 14.11 -9.41
CA LEU A 97 -10.10 12.71 -9.54
C LEU A 97 -11.56 12.58 -10.02
N LYS A 98 -12.43 13.55 -9.71
CA LYS A 98 -13.81 13.57 -10.24
C LYS A 98 -13.84 13.66 -11.77
N GLU A 99 -12.84 14.30 -12.37
CA GLU A 99 -12.73 14.42 -13.83
C GLU A 99 -12.32 13.11 -14.50
N PHE A 100 -11.57 12.25 -13.80
CA PHE A 100 -11.13 10.95 -14.34
C PHE A 100 -12.29 9.98 -14.57
N ASN A 101 -13.29 9.99 -13.68
CA ASN A 101 -14.45 9.11 -13.80
C ASN A 101 -15.66 9.68 -13.06
N PRO A 102 -16.62 10.31 -13.78
CA PRO A 102 -17.83 10.87 -13.18
C PRO A 102 -18.75 9.84 -12.49
N MET A 103 -18.55 8.54 -12.75
CA MET A 103 -19.32 7.46 -12.12
C MET A 103 -18.84 7.14 -10.70
N VAL A 104 -17.65 7.61 -10.30
CA VAL A 104 -17.06 7.34 -8.98
C VAL A 104 -17.30 8.53 -8.06
N HIS A 105 -17.86 8.27 -6.88
CA HIS A 105 -18.01 9.32 -5.87
C HIS A 105 -16.68 9.60 -5.16
N VAL A 106 -16.09 10.77 -5.41
CA VAL A 106 -14.86 11.21 -4.72
C VAL A 106 -15.18 12.34 -3.74
N SER A 107 -14.73 12.20 -2.50
CA SER A 107 -15.00 13.17 -1.42
C SER A 107 -13.82 13.35 -0.48
N VAL A 108 -13.87 14.39 0.36
CA VAL A 108 -12.85 14.70 1.36
C VAL A 108 -13.44 14.59 2.75
N GLU A 109 -12.71 13.92 3.65
CA GLU A 109 -13.02 13.91 5.09
C GLU A 109 -12.13 14.91 5.81
N LYS A 110 -12.76 15.82 6.58
CA LYS A 110 -12.06 16.89 7.33
C LYS A 110 -12.05 16.55 8.83
N ALA A 111 -11.10 15.73 9.22
CA ALA A 111 -10.90 15.33 10.61
C ALA A 111 -9.44 14.90 10.84
N GLU A 112 -9.05 14.73 12.10
CA GLU A 112 -7.76 14.16 12.46
C GLU A 112 -7.85 12.63 12.47
N LEU A 113 -7.01 11.95 11.69
CA LEU A 113 -7.04 10.48 11.51
C LEU A 113 -7.05 9.71 12.84
N VAL A 114 -6.25 10.14 13.81
CA VAL A 114 -6.13 9.47 15.12
C VAL A 114 -7.42 9.51 15.94
N THR A 115 -8.23 10.56 15.76
CA THR A 115 -9.49 10.78 16.49
C THR A 115 -10.66 9.96 15.94
N LEU A 116 -10.54 9.43 14.72
CA LEU A 116 -11.62 8.68 14.07
C LEU A 116 -11.93 7.37 14.82
N GLY A 117 -13.19 7.17 15.17
CA GLY A 117 -13.67 5.94 15.82
C GLY A 117 -13.72 4.74 14.87
N GLN A 118 -13.92 3.54 15.42
CA GLN A 118 -14.07 2.32 14.62
C GLN A 118 -15.26 2.42 13.65
N GLN A 119 -16.37 3.06 14.08
CA GLN A 119 -17.56 3.24 13.23
C GLN A 119 -17.30 4.03 11.95
N PHE A 120 -16.25 4.86 11.92
CA PHE A 120 -15.84 5.53 10.69
C PHE A 120 -15.32 4.52 9.67
N PHE A 121 -14.40 3.63 10.09
CA PHE A 121 -13.77 2.65 9.23
C PHE A 121 -14.72 1.54 8.75
N GLU A 122 -15.80 1.27 9.50
CA GLU A 122 -16.84 0.30 9.13
C GLU A 122 -17.55 0.62 7.79
N LYS A 123 -17.56 1.89 7.40
CA LYS A 123 -18.16 2.37 6.14
C LYS A 123 -17.39 1.92 4.90
N PHE A 124 -16.13 1.51 5.06
CA PHE A 124 -15.23 1.20 3.95
C PHE A 124 -15.05 -0.31 3.78
N ASP A 125 -14.64 -0.71 2.58
CA ASP A 125 -14.20 -2.07 2.27
C ASP A 125 -12.66 -2.14 2.28
N VAL A 126 -12.01 -1.01 1.98
CA VAL A 126 -10.57 -0.88 1.88
C VAL A 126 -10.11 0.41 2.56
N VAL A 127 -9.04 0.30 3.36
CA VAL A 127 -8.36 1.42 4.01
C VAL A 127 -6.90 1.41 3.57
N VAL A 128 -6.45 2.52 2.97
CA VAL A 128 -5.07 2.71 2.51
C VAL A 128 -4.45 3.87 3.29
N ILE A 129 -3.35 3.59 3.98
CA ILE A 129 -2.66 4.57 4.83
C ILE A 129 -1.24 4.82 4.33
N SER A 130 -0.89 6.08 4.11
CA SER A 130 0.46 6.53 3.76
C SER A 130 0.85 7.75 4.59
N SER A 131 2.12 8.15 4.57
CA SER A 131 2.57 9.46 5.07
C SER A 131 2.21 9.75 6.54
N CYS A 132 2.17 8.73 7.39
CA CYS A 132 2.01 8.90 8.84
C CYS A 132 2.97 7.99 9.62
N PRO A 133 3.22 8.30 10.91
CA PRO A 133 4.11 7.50 11.74
C PRO A 133 3.63 6.04 11.89
N PRO A 134 4.55 5.08 12.14
CA PRO A 134 4.21 3.67 12.37
C PRO A 134 3.13 3.47 13.44
N ALA A 135 3.20 4.20 14.55
CA ALA A 135 2.19 4.15 15.61
C ALA A 135 0.76 4.44 15.11
N THR A 136 0.62 5.35 14.14
CA THR A 136 -0.68 5.66 13.52
C THR A 136 -1.13 4.51 12.61
N LYS A 137 -0.23 3.95 11.78
CA LYS A 137 -0.53 2.78 10.94
C LYS A 137 -0.99 1.58 11.79
N ILE A 138 -0.31 1.32 12.90
CA ILE A 138 -0.68 0.27 13.89
C ILE A 138 -2.09 0.55 14.44
N LEU A 139 -2.35 1.75 14.93
CA LEU A 139 -3.64 2.14 15.49
C LEU A 139 -4.79 1.92 14.50
N ILE A 140 -4.63 2.35 13.23
CA ILE A 140 -5.69 2.20 12.23
C ILE A 140 -5.86 0.74 11.82
N ASN A 141 -4.76 -0.02 11.63
CA ASN A 141 -4.85 -1.45 11.35
C ASN A 141 -5.61 -2.21 12.45
N GLU A 142 -5.34 -1.90 13.72
CA GLU A 142 -6.08 -2.47 14.84
C GLU A 142 -7.56 -2.10 14.83
N LYS A 143 -7.89 -0.83 14.53
CA LYS A 143 -9.29 -0.41 14.39
C LYS A 143 -10.00 -1.23 13.32
N CYS A 144 -9.38 -1.45 12.16
CA CYS A 144 -9.92 -2.28 11.08
C CYS A 144 -10.10 -3.76 11.48
N ARG A 145 -9.17 -4.34 12.25
CA ARG A 145 -9.25 -5.74 12.72
C ARG A 145 -10.29 -5.97 13.81
N LYS A 146 -10.69 -4.94 14.54
CA LYS A 146 -11.72 -5.01 15.61
C LYS A 146 -13.16 -4.94 15.07
N LEU A 147 -13.34 -4.61 13.79
CA LEU A 147 -14.65 -4.54 13.14
C LEU A 147 -15.25 -5.93 12.93
N SER A 148 -16.59 -6.00 12.99
CA SER A 148 -17.35 -7.21 12.65
C SER A 148 -17.32 -7.50 11.14
N LYS A 149 -17.34 -6.44 10.33
CA LYS A 149 -17.12 -6.48 8.88
C LYS A 149 -15.61 -6.51 8.60
N ARG A 150 -15.17 -7.41 7.72
CA ARG A 150 -13.79 -7.43 7.24
C ARG A 150 -13.52 -6.16 6.41
N VAL A 151 -12.49 -5.41 6.80
CA VAL A 151 -11.93 -4.28 6.04
C VAL A 151 -10.51 -4.64 5.65
N ALA A 152 -10.22 -4.56 4.34
CA ALA A 152 -8.86 -4.77 3.83
C ALA A 152 -8.01 -3.55 4.18
N PHE A 153 -6.83 -3.78 4.77
CA PHE A 153 -5.93 -2.71 5.19
C PHE A 153 -4.63 -2.76 4.41
N TYR A 154 -4.17 -1.60 3.97
CA TYR A 154 -2.92 -1.44 3.23
C TYR A 154 -2.13 -0.27 3.79
N THR A 155 -0.81 -0.39 3.75
CA THR A 155 0.08 0.78 3.84
C THR A 155 0.92 0.89 2.58
N VAL A 156 1.27 2.11 2.20
CA VAL A 156 2.16 2.36 1.08
C VAL A 156 3.12 3.49 1.39
N GLU A 157 4.39 3.26 1.11
CA GLU A 157 5.45 4.25 1.24
C GLU A 157 6.32 4.22 -0.01
N CYS A 158 6.70 5.40 -0.48
CA CYS A 158 7.75 5.59 -1.47
C CYS A 158 8.78 6.56 -0.87
N ARG A 159 10.04 6.17 -0.90
CA ARG A 159 11.17 6.95 -0.38
C ARG A 159 12.30 6.85 -1.37
N ASP A 160 12.66 7.98 -1.97
CA ASP A 160 13.61 8.03 -3.08
C ASP A 160 13.17 7.06 -4.19
N SER A 161 14.06 6.15 -4.57
CA SER A 161 13.88 5.15 -5.59
C SER A 161 13.37 3.80 -5.04
N CYS A 162 12.81 3.79 -3.83
CA CYS A 162 12.34 2.58 -3.15
C CYS A 162 10.86 2.67 -2.79
N GLY A 163 10.17 1.53 -2.84
CA GLY A 163 8.77 1.43 -2.42
C GLY A 163 8.48 0.23 -1.54
N GLU A 164 7.53 0.41 -0.62
CA GLU A 164 7.00 -0.62 0.28
C GLU A 164 5.48 -0.60 0.21
N ILE A 165 4.87 -1.75 0.00
CA ILE A 165 3.44 -1.98 0.22
C ILE A 165 3.28 -3.04 1.30
N PHE A 166 2.45 -2.77 2.30
CA PHE A 166 1.97 -3.76 3.25
C PHE A 166 0.51 -4.11 2.96
N VAL A 167 0.16 -5.37 3.18
CA VAL A 167 -1.19 -5.91 2.99
C VAL A 167 -1.64 -6.65 4.24
N ASP A 168 -2.81 -6.32 4.78
CA ASP A 168 -3.52 -7.10 5.79
C ASP A 168 -4.98 -7.31 5.36
N LEU A 169 -5.28 -8.50 4.84
CA LEU A 169 -6.63 -8.93 4.47
C LEU A 169 -7.33 -9.73 5.57
N GLN A 170 -6.71 -9.82 6.76
CA GLN A 170 -7.15 -10.62 7.90
C GLN A 170 -7.26 -12.12 7.54
N ASN A 171 -8.41 -12.75 7.77
CA ASN A 171 -8.72 -14.07 7.21
C ASN A 171 -9.42 -13.87 5.87
N TYR A 172 -8.71 -14.16 4.78
CA TYR A 172 -9.18 -13.88 3.43
C TYR A 172 -9.34 -15.14 2.60
N LYS A 173 -10.50 -15.27 1.97
CA LYS A 173 -10.81 -16.34 1.03
C LYS A 173 -10.93 -15.78 -0.38
N TYR A 174 -10.31 -16.45 -1.33
CA TYR A 174 -10.32 -16.02 -2.73
C TYR A 174 -10.27 -17.21 -3.68
N MET A 175 -10.61 -16.95 -4.94
CA MET A 175 -10.65 -17.97 -5.98
C MET A 175 -9.39 -17.89 -6.85
N THR A 176 -8.65 -19.00 -6.93
CA THR A 176 -7.55 -19.16 -7.88
C THR A 176 -8.08 -19.72 -9.20
N LYS A 177 -7.49 -19.28 -10.32
CA LYS A 177 -7.68 -20.01 -11.59
C LYS A 177 -6.91 -21.33 -11.46
N GLY A 178 -7.54 -22.45 -11.80
CA GLY A 178 -6.85 -23.73 -11.82
C GLY A 178 -5.62 -23.64 -12.74
N LYS A 179 -4.49 -24.20 -12.31
CA LYS A 179 -3.33 -24.37 -13.21
C LYS A 179 -3.79 -25.27 -14.36
N THR A 180 -3.56 -24.84 -15.61
CA THR A 180 -3.89 -25.59 -16.85
C THR A 180 -5.35 -26.11 -16.89
N ASP A 181 -6.31 -25.20 -17.12
CA ASP A 181 -7.75 -25.51 -17.31
C ASP A 181 -8.45 -26.31 -16.21
N GLY A 182 -7.85 -26.40 -15.01
CA GLY A 182 -8.47 -26.99 -13.84
C GLY A 182 -9.61 -26.12 -13.26
N PRO A 183 -10.55 -26.72 -12.51
CA PRO A 183 -11.59 -25.97 -11.82
C PRO A 183 -10.99 -24.96 -10.83
N ALA A 184 -11.66 -23.83 -10.65
CA ALA A 184 -11.23 -22.83 -9.68
C ALA A 184 -11.29 -23.42 -8.26
N SER A 185 -10.23 -23.22 -7.48
CA SER A 185 -10.14 -23.68 -6.09
C SER A 185 -10.24 -22.50 -5.12
N GLU A 186 -11.01 -22.69 -4.04
CA GLU A 186 -11.03 -21.75 -2.91
C GLU A 186 -9.73 -21.87 -2.12
N CYS A 187 -9.04 -20.75 -1.92
CA CYS A 187 -7.83 -20.65 -1.11
C CYS A 187 -8.09 -19.73 0.09
N GLU A 188 -7.50 -20.05 1.24
CA GLU A 188 -7.57 -19.23 2.46
C GLU A 188 -6.16 -18.74 2.83
N LEU A 189 -6.03 -17.42 3.03
CA LEU A 189 -4.84 -16.78 3.55
C LEU A 189 -5.14 -16.11 4.88
N ARG A 190 -4.17 -16.16 5.79
CA ARG A 190 -4.21 -15.48 7.09
C ARG A 190 -3.09 -14.47 7.17
N TYR A 191 -3.45 -13.23 7.45
CA TYR A 191 -2.54 -12.10 7.51
C TYR A 191 -2.24 -11.68 8.96
N SER A 192 -0.95 -11.48 9.23
CA SER A 192 -0.48 -10.83 10.46
C SER A 192 -0.85 -9.34 10.45
N SER A 193 -1.03 -8.76 11.64
CA SER A 193 -1.24 -7.31 11.76
C SER A 193 0.01 -6.55 11.31
N PHE A 194 -0.14 -5.25 11.03
CA PHE A 194 0.99 -4.39 10.69
C PHE A 194 2.04 -4.38 11.82
N GLN A 195 1.58 -4.35 13.07
CA GLN A 195 2.46 -4.40 14.25
C GLN A 195 3.23 -5.73 14.34
N GLU A 196 2.55 -6.86 14.19
CA GLU A 196 3.20 -8.18 14.22
C GLU A 196 4.26 -8.33 13.14
N ALA A 197 3.96 -7.86 11.92
CA ALA A 197 4.85 -8.01 10.78
C ALA A 197 6.07 -7.07 10.84
N THR A 198 5.90 -5.84 11.35
CA THR A 198 7.00 -4.87 11.52
C THR A 198 7.85 -5.14 12.76
N SER A 199 7.29 -5.81 13.79
CA SER A 199 7.99 -6.20 15.01
C SER A 199 8.58 -7.61 14.96
N ALA A 200 8.57 -8.26 13.79
CA ALA A 200 9.07 -9.62 13.64
C ALA A 200 10.56 -9.70 14.01
N PRO A 201 10.99 -10.65 14.87
CA PRO A 201 12.40 -10.76 15.25
C PRO A 201 13.27 -11.05 14.03
N TRP A 202 14.29 -10.21 13.79
CA TRP A 202 15.08 -10.27 12.55
C TRP A 202 15.82 -11.59 12.38
N GLY A 203 16.24 -12.22 13.49
CA GLY A 203 16.88 -13.54 13.48
C GLY A 203 15.96 -14.70 13.07
N ARG A 204 14.64 -14.51 13.05
CA ARG A 204 13.66 -15.51 12.59
C ARG A 204 13.28 -15.35 11.12
N LEU A 205 13.65 -14.24 10.50
CA LEU A 205 13.37 -13.97 9.10
C LEU A 205 14.30 -14.81 8.20
N GLN A 206 13.84 -15.08 6.98
CA GLN A 206 14.63 -15.86 6.03
C GLN A 206 15.89 -15.06 5.66
N ARG A 207 17.03 -15.75 5.45
CA ARG A 207 18.29 -15.07 5.05
C ARG A 207 18.17 -14.27 3.76
N ARG A 208 17.20 -14.61 2.91
CA ARG A 208 16.88 -13.97 1.64
C ARG A 208 15.89 -12.80 1.75
N THR A 209 15.36 -12.51 2.93
CA THR A 209 14.43 -11.40 3.14
C THR A 209 15.07 -10.10 2.65
N SER A 210 14.29 -9.32 1.92
CA SER A 210 14.70 -8.05 1.34
C SER A 210 15.43 -7.16 2.34
N LYS A 211 16.57 -6.61 1.90
CA LYS A 211 17.34 -5.62 2.69
C LYS A 211 16.54 -4.35 2.93
N LEU A 212 15.60 -4.04 2.04
CA LEU A 212 14.70 -2.90 2.15
C LEU A 212 13.75 -3.03 3.33
N TYR A 213 13.30 -4.25 3.70
CA TYR A 213 12.52 -4.46 4.92
C TYR A 213 13.24 -3.90 6.14
N PHE A 214 14.50 -4.33 6.35
CA PHE A 214 15.27 -3.92 7.53
C PHE A 214 15.59 -2.42 7.49
N ALA A 215 15.94 -1.88 6.32
CA ALA A 215 16.23 -0.46 6.17
C ALA A 215 15.00 0.41 6.51
N MET A 216 13.81 0.04 6.03
CA MET A 216 12.57 0.74 6.37
C MET A 216 12.30 0.71 7.87
N ARG A 217 12.53 -0.42 8.56
CA ARG A 217 12.38 -0.49 10.03
C ARG A 217 13.36 0.41 10.79
N VAL A 218 14.61 0.53 10.33
CA VAL A 218 15.59 1.46 10.92
C VAL A 218 15.13 2.91 10.73
N ILE A 219 14.71 3.27 9.51
CA ILE A 219 14.22 4.61 9.16
C ILE A 219 13.00 4.99 10.01
N GLU A 220 12.00 4.12 10.08
CA GLU A 220 10.79 4.34 10.87
C GLU A 220 11.07 4.47 12.37
N SER A 221 12.00 3.64 12.90
CA SER A 221 12.42 3.73 14.31
C SER A 221 13.13 5.05 14.60
N PHE A 222 13.94 5.56 13.65
CA PHE A 222 14.61 6.85 13.80
C PHE A 222 13.60 8.00 13.80
N GLU A 223 12.63 7.97 12.88
CA GLU A 223 11.59 8.99 12.80
C GLU A 223 10.81 9.09 14.12
N GLU A 224 10.39 7.94 14.66
CA GLU A 224 9.66 7.87 15.92
C GLU A 224 10.50 8.35 17.11
N ALA A 225 11.74 7.89 17.23
CA ALA A 225 12.63 8.26 18.34
C ALA A 225 12.96 9.76 18.37
N ASN A 226 12.90 10.44 17.22
CA ASN A 226 13.22 11.86 17.09
C ASN A 226 11.99 12.75 16.86
N GLY A 227 10.77 12.18 16.88
CA GLY A 227 9.54 12.92 16.60
C GLY A 227 9.52 13.56 15.21
N ARG A 228 10.18 12.95 14.22
CA ARG A 228 10.20 13.44 12.84
C ARG A 228 8.94 13.03 12.11
N ASN A 229 8.47 13.89 11.20
CA ASN A 229 7.44 13.50 10.24
C ASN A 229 8.02 12.51 9.22
N PRO A 230 7.20 11.59 8.65
CA PRO A 230 7.65 10.67 7.63
C PRO A 230 8.31 11.37 6.44
N GLY A 231 9.57 11.02 6.18
CA GLY A 231 10.39 11.60 5.11
C GLY A 231 11.05 12.94 5.46
N ALA A 232 10.87 13.47 6.67
CA ALA A 232 11.51 14.72 7.11
C ALA A 232 12.95 14.48 7.59
N PHE A 233 13.80 14.05 6.66
CA PHE A 233 15.22 13.79 6.85
C PHE A 233 16.11 14.90 6.31
N SER A 234 17.34 14.92 6.82
CA SER A 234 18.42 15.77 6.37
C SER A 234 19.72 14.96 6.29
N VAL A 235 20.72 15.46 5.56
CA VAL A 235 22.02 14.77 5.41
C VAL A 235 22.70 14.62 6.78
N GLU A 236 22.45 15.55 7.68
CA GLU A 236 22.96 15.59 9.05
C GLU A 236 22.44 14.42 9.90
N ASP A 237 21.32 13.79 9.51
CA ASP A 237 20.74 12.65 10.22
C ASP A 237 21.47 11.33 9.93
N VAL A 238 22.24 11.24 8.84
CA VAL A 238 22.90 10.00 8.39
C VAL A 238 23.75 9.34 9.49
N PRO A 239 24.65 10.04 10.20
CA PRO A 239 25.47 9.40 11.24
C PRO A 239 24.64 8.80 12.38
N ALA A 240 23.56 9.47 12.76
CA ALA A 240 22.67 9.01 13.83
C ALA A 240 21.81 7.81 13.39
N VAL A 241 21.36 7.79 12.12
CA VAL A 241 20.67 6.64 11.52
C VAL A 241 21.59 5.41 11.46
N LEU A 242 22.85 5.59 11.04
CA LEU A 242 23.83 4.49 11.03
C LEU A 242 24.17 3.99 12.43
N GLN A 243 24.17 4.87 13.44
CA GLN A 243 24.31 4.46 14.84
C GLN A 243 23.10 3.64 15.31
N LEU A 244 21.87 4.07 14.98
CA LEU A 244 20.66 3.34 15.33
C LEU A 244 20.62 1.97 14.66
N LYS A 245 21.04 1.87 13.39
CA LYS A 245 21.21 0.59 12.67
C LYS A 245 22.04 -0.40 13.49
N ARG A 246 23.20 0.04 14.01
CA ARG A 246 24.09 -0.81 14.83
C ARG A 246 23.39 -1.31 16.09
N GLN A 247 22.72 -0.40 16.81
CA GLN A 247 21.98 -0.73 18.03
C GLN A 247 20.87 -1.75 17.76
N LEU A 248 20.11 -1.59 16.67
CA LEU A 248 19.05 -2.51 16.28
C LEU A 248 19.60 -3.88 15.86
N CYS A 249 20.68 -3.92 15.07
CA CYS A 249 21.33 -5.17 14.70
C CYS A 249 21.88 -5.93 15.91
N GLU A 250 22.51 -5.23 16.87
CA GLU A 250 23.01 -5.80 18.12
C GLU A 250 21.84 -6.35 18.98
N ALA A 251 20.81 -5.54 19.20
CA ALA A 251 19.63 -5.94 19.99
C ALA A 251 18.90 -7.15 19.39
N GLN A 252 18.88 -7.28 18.06
CA GLN A 252 18.27 -8.40 17.34
C GLN A 252 19.23 -9.56 17.11
N SER A 253 20.50 -9.45 17.54
CA SER A 253 21.55 -10.46 17.35
C SER A 253 21.77 -10.87 15.88
N VAL A 254 21.73 -9.89 14.97
CA VAL A 254 21.99 -10.09 13.53
C VAL A 254 23.18 -9.27 13.05
N SER A 255 23.77 -9.67 11.93
CA SER A 255 24.87 -8.93 11.29
C SER A 255 24.37 -7.61 10.70
N GLU A 256 25.17 -6.55 10.82
CA GLU A 256 24.94 -5.26 10.13
C GLU A 256 24.80 -5.40 8.61
N SER A 257 25.32 -6.47 8.01
CA SER A 257 25.13 -6.79 6.57
C SER A 257 23.66 -7.02 6.16
N PHE A 258 22.74 -7.09 7.11
CA PHE A 258 21.30 -7.11 6.86
C PHE A 258 20.77 -5.76 6.39
N VAL A 259 21.49 -4.67 6.68
CA VAL A 259 21.09 -3.31 6.34
C VAL A 259 22.29 -2.58 5.71
N PRO A 260 22.40 -2.54 4.37
CA PRO A 260 23.49 -1.84 3.71
C PRO A 260 23.50 -0.34 4.03
N ASP A 261 24.66 0.22 4.37
CA ASP A 261 24.80 1.64 4.69
C ASP A 261 24.39 2.53 3.51
N THR A 262 24.78 2.15 2.29
CA THR A 262 24.41 2.86 1.06
C THR A 262 22.91 2.92 0.83
N LEU A 263 22.16 1.91 1.27
CA LEU A 263 20.71 1.90 1.19
C LEU A 263 20.11 2.89 2.20
N LEU A 264 20.60 2.91 3.44
CA LEU A 264 20.13 3.87 4.45
C LEU A 264 20.46 5.31 4.07
N GLU A 265 21.70 5.57 3.65
CA GLU A 265 22.12 6.89 3.18
C GLU A 265 21.19 7.42 2.09
N ARG A 266 20.86 6.58 1.10
CA ARG A 266 19.92 6.95 0.04
C ARG A 266 18.52 7.23 0.58
N LEU A 267 17.98 6.40 1.48
CA LEU A 267 16.64 6.60 2.05
C LEU A 267 16.53 7.81 2.97
N VAL A 268 17.65 8.24 3.56
CA VAL A 268 17.74 9.47 4.39
C VAL A 268 17.88 10.70 3.50
N ILE A 269 18.73 10.65 2.49
CA ILE A 269 19.01 11.80 1.62
C ILE A 269 17.86 12.03 0.62
N GLY A 270 17.30 10.96 0.08
CA GLY A 270 16.19 10.96 -0.87
C GLY A 270 14.86 10.73 -0.17
N SER A 271 14.23 11.79 0.31
CA SER A 271 12.85 11.67 0.81
C SER A 271 11.79 11.94 -0.27
N ILE A 272 12.20 12.45 -1.43
CA ILE A 272 11.32 12.76 -2.55
C ILE A 272 10.81 11.48 -3.21
N GLU A 273 9.58 11.52 -3.73
CA GLU A 273 9.06 10.43 -4.55
C GLU A 273 9.38 10.68 -6.03
N PHE A 274 10.00 9.71 -6.70
CA PHE A 274 10.21 9.78 -8.15
C PHE A 274 8.95 9.33 -8.89
N PRO A 275 8.41 10.14 -9.84
CA PRO A 275 7.19 9.79 -10.57
C PRO A 275 7.19 8.38 -11.21
N PRO A 276 8.29 7.89 -11.81
CA PRO A 276 8.33 6.51 -12.32
C PRO A 276 8.12 5.45 -11.23
N VAL A 277 8.65 5.67 -10.02
CA VAL A 277 8.48 4.75 -8.88
C VAL A 277 7.06 4.85 -8.33
N CYS A 278 6.51 6.07 -8.24
CA CYS A 278 5.10 6.29 -7.90
C CYS A 278 4.17 5.49 -8.80
N ALA A 279 4.41 5.51 -10.12
CA ALA A 279 3.59 4.80 -11.09
C ALA A 279 3.67 3.27 -10.90
N ILE A 280 4.87 2.73 -10.64
CA ILE A 280 5.07 1.29 -10.38
C ILE A 280 4.34 0.88 -9.10
N ILE A 281 4.61 1.57 -7.99
CA ILE A 281 4.04 1.21 -6.68
C ILE A 281 2.53 1.45 -6.65
N GLY A 282 2.05 2.59 -7.16
CA GLY A 282 0.63 2.92 -7.25
C GLY A 282 -0.14 1.98 -8.19
N GLY A 283 0.50 1.51 -9.26
CA GLY A 283 -0.01 0.46 -10.15
C GLY A 283 -0.21 -0.87 -9.43
N ILE A 284 0.84 -1.34 -8.75
CA ILE A 284 0.81 -2.60 -8.01
C ILE A 284 -0.23 -2.53 -6.88
N LEU A 285 -0.24 -1.45 -6.09
CA LEU A 285 -1.23 -1.25 -5.03
C LEU A 285 -2.66 -1.24 -5.58
N GLY A 286 -2.90 -0.53 -6.69
CA GLY A 286 -4.21 -0.50 -7.35
C GLY A 286 -4.68 -1.89 -7.74
N GLN A 287 -3.79 -2.69 -8.32
CA GLN A 287 -4.09 -4.07 -8.68
C GLN A 287 -4.36 -4.95 -7.46
N GLU A 288 -3.60 -4.80 -6.37
CA GLU A 288 -3.82 -5.56 -5.13
C GLU A 288 -5.17 -5.25 -4.48
N VAL A 289 -5.57 -3.98 -4.48
CA VAL A 289 -6.90 -3.57 -4.02
C VAL A 289 -8.01 -4.16 -4.90
N ILE A 290 -7.84 -4.14 -6.22
CA ILE A 290 -8.78 -4.78 -7.15
C ILE A 290 -8.89 -6.29 -6.89
N LYS A 291 -7.78 -6.99 -6.64
CA LYS A 291 -7.81 -8.42 -6.29
C LYS A 291 -8.56 -8.67 -4.98
N ALA A 292 -8.36 -7.84 -3.96
CA ALA A 292 -9.02 -7.98 -2.67
C ALA A 292 -10.53 -7.73 -2.70
N ILE A 293 -10.99 -6.84 -3.59
CA ILE A 293 -12.42 -6.56 -3.81
C ILE A 293 -13.04 -7.63 -4.72
N SER A 294 -12.34 -7.96 -5.81
CA SER A 294 -12.86 -8.88 -6.83
C SER A 294 -12.81 -10.34 -6.40
N GLY A 295 -11.99 -10.73 -5.43
CA GLY A 295 -11.79 -12.15 -5.08
C GLY A 295 -11.08 -12.95 -6.17
N LYS A 296 -10.45 -12.27 -7.14
CA LYS A 296 -9.78 -12.89 -8.29
C LYS A 296 -8.30 -12.57 -8.30
N GLY A 297 -7.50 -13.62 -8.48
CA GLY A 297 -6.04 -13.54 -8.54
C GLY A 297 -5.40 -13.67 -7.16
N ASP A 298 -4.14 -14.10 -7.14
CA ASP A 298 -3.36 -14.28 -5.91
C ASP A 298 -2.96 -12.91 -5.34
N PRO A 299 -3.42 -12.58 -4.11
CA PRO A 299 -3.00 -11.35 -3.44
C PRO A 299 -1.58 -11.50 -2.88
N VAL A 300 -0.88 -10.38 -2.78
CA VAL A 300 0.40 -10.24 -2.07
C VAL A 300 0.21 -10.64 -0.61
N LYS A 301 1.17 -11.40 -0.09
CA LYS A 301 1.24 -11.76 1.32
C LYS A 301 2.69 -11.65 1.81
N ASN A 302 3.01 -10.74 2.72
CA ASN A 302 2.22 -9.56 3.15
C ASN A 302 2.94 -8.24 2.91
N PHE A 303 4.18 -8.29 2.42
CA PHE A 303 4.89 -7.12 1.91
C PHE A 303 5.23 -7.28 0.43
N PHE A 304 5.23 -6.16 -0.26
CA PHE A 304 5.89 -6.00 -1.55
C PHE A 304 6.93 -4.88 -1.45
N TYR A 305 8.12 -5.14 -1.96
CA TYR A 305 9.25 -4.24 -1.99
C TYR A 305 9.70 -3.99 -3.42
N PHE A 306 10.06 -2.75 -3.73
CA PHE A 306 10.69 -2.40 -5.00
C PHE A 306 11.89 -1.48 -4.77
N ASP A 307 12.96 -1.70 -5.53
CA ASP A 307 14.13 -0.84 -5.56
C ASP A 307 14.59 -0.62 -7.01
N VAL A 308 14.70 0.63 -7.45
CA VAL A 308 15.17 0.98 -8.80
C VAL A 308 16.60 0.53 -9.05
N VAL A 309 17.46 0.48 -8.03
CA VAL A 309 18.89 0.17 -8.23
C VAL A 309 19.11 -1.23 -8.79
N ASP A 310 18.30 -2.21 -8.39
CA ASP A 310 18.33 -3.55 -8.97
C ASP A 310 17.13 -3.87 -9.86
N GLY A 311 16.14 -2.97 -9.90
CA GLY A 311 14.91 -3.09 -10.70
C GLY A 311 13.98 -4.20 -10.24
N LYS A 312 14.15 -4.72 -9.01
CA LYS A 312 13.39 -5.90 -8.56
C LYS A 312 12.19 -5.51 -7.72
N GLY A 313 11.07 -6.16 -8.03
CA GLY A 313 9.91 -6.29 -7.15
C GLY A 313 9.98 -7.62 -6.39
N VAL A 314 9.92 -7.61 -5.06
CA VAL A 314 10.00 -8.81 -4.22
C VAL A 314 8.82 -8.87 -3.27
N ILE A 315 8.18 -10.03 -3.18
CA ILE A 315 7.12 -10.32 -2.21
C ILE A 315 7.74 -11.04 -1.01
N GLU A 316 7.44 -10.55 0.20
CA GLU A 316 7.91 -11.13 1.46
C GLU A 316 6.72 -11.49 2.34
N ASP A 317 6.61 -12.76 2.74
CA ASP A 317 5.66 -13.21 3.77
C ASP A 317 6.32 -13.09 5.15
N ILE A 318 6.08 -11.96 5.81
CA ILE A 318 6.52 -11.68 7.17
C ILE A 318 5.36 -11.95 8.13
N SER A 319 4.90 -13.19 8.15
CA SER A 319 3.92 -13.66 9.13
C SER A 319 4.60 -14.32 10.33
N SER A 320 4.04 -14.09 11.51
CA SER A 320 4.50 -14.68 12.77
C SER A 320 4.12 -16.16 12.85
N ARG A 321 4.70 -17.02 12.00
CA ARG A 321 4.63 -18.47 12.19
C ARG A 321 5.99 -19.00 12.62
N ALA A 322 5.98 -19.83 13.66
CA ALA A 322 7.03 -20.81 13.84
C ALA A 322 7.05 -21.73 12.60
N PRO A 323 8.22 -22.22 12.16
CA PRO A 323 8.27 -23.16 11.05
C PRO A 323 7.52 -24.43 11.45
N GLU A 324 6.30 -24.60 10.95
CA GLU A 324 5.66 -25.92 10.93
C GLU A 324 6.47 -26.78 9.95
N ALA A 325 6.87 -27.96 10.41
CA ALA A 325 7.60 -28.93 9.61
C ALA A 325 6.88 -29.16 8.27
N ASP A 326 7.61 -29.01 7.17
CA ASP A 326 7.17 -29.28 5.81
C ASP A 326 6.36 -30.59 5.73
N SER A 327 5.03 -30.49 5.68
CA SER A 327 4.24 -31.51 5.00
C SER A 327 4.36 -31.21 3.51
N ALA A 328 5.02 -32.12 2.79
CA ALA A 328 5.31 -32.04 1.37
C ALA A 328 4.06 -31.75 0.51
N SER A 329 3.75 -30.47 0.31
CA SER A 329 2.87 -30.00 -0.79
C SER A 329 3.23 -28.59 -1.30
N SER A 330 4.11 -27.84 -0.63
CA SER A 330 4.58 -26.53 -1.10
C SER A 330 5.88 -26.63 -1.93
N LYS A 331 5.89 -27.48 -2.96
CA LYS A 331 6.87 -27.38 -4.05
C LYS A 331 6.14 -26.94 -5.31
N SER A 332 5.78 -25.66 -5.42
CA SER A 332 5.54 -24.93 -6.69
C SER A 332 4.95 -23.54 -6.46
N ALA A 333 5.76 -22.62 -5.91
CA ALA A 333 5.51 -21.18 -6.02
C ALA A 333 6.84 -20.39 -5.94
N ASN A 334 7.87 -20.88 -6.64
CA ASN A 334 8.97 -20.01 -7.07
C ASN A 334 8.71 -19.71 -8.55
N ILE A 335 7.85 -18.74 -8.81
CA ILE A 335 7.90 -18.00 -10.07
C ILE A 335 8.43 -16.64 -9.65
N ILE A 336 9.67 -16.35 -10.04
CA ILE A 336 10.13 -14.98 -10.17
C ILE A 336 9.19 -14.37 -11.22
N THR A 337 8.10 -13.77 -10.78
CA THR A 337 7.32 -12.91 -11.66
C THR A 337 8.11 -11.62 -11.75
N GLN A 338 9.07 -11.62 -12.67
CA GLN A 338 9.60 -10.38 -13.22
C GLN A 338 8.38 -9.67 -13.80
N VAL A 339 7.84 -8.69 -13.09
CA VAL A 339 6.83 -7.78 -13.64
C VAL A 339 7.61 -6.96 -14.67
N VAL A 340 7.63 -7.43 -15.91
CA VAL A 340 8.11 -6.64 -17.03
C VAL A 340 7.04 -5.58 -17.27
N LEU A 341 7.40 -4.33 -17.00
CA LEU A 341 6.63 -3.17 -17.41
C LEU A 341 6.85 -3.01 -18.92
N GLU A 342 5.85 -3.36 -19.73
CA GLU A 342 5.71 -2.97 -21.14
C GLU A 342 4.48 -2.08 -21.31
#